data_AF-A0A660SG20-F1
#
_entry.id   AF-A0A660SG20-F1
#
_cell.length_a   1.000
_cell.length_b   1.000
_cell.length_c   1.000
_cell.angle_alpha   90.00
_cell.angle_beta   90.00
_cell.angle_gamma   90.00
#
_symmetry.space_group_name_H-M   'P 1'
#
loop_
_entity.id
_entity.type
_entity.pdbx_description
1 polymer ?
#
loop_
_entity_poly.entity_id
_entity_poly.type
_entity_poly.pdbx_seq_one_letter_code
_entity_poly.pdbx_strand_id
1 'polypeptide(L)'
;MSLTKLKRQIVDLESKGEIDKVIEILEQAIKDYPNEGTLFNKLGDLYLKKNRIKDAVDVYIKGVEAFKNESYFSNAIALCKKILRYDKNRLEVYQQLGELHGELGQKGEAANYYLQYADRKFENGDIEAALDAYTHIKDLLPNNPKVAERIGDIYRQLDRTKEAEDLYREAISIYESVGEKEKAEELKARIGAEEEPTEVSIESLVSPEVAKLLQDDEEKTTAEVTEVEEVEEEVKEEVKEEVKEEVKEEVKAEKKVTDTIAKTLELAELYLSLDRVDEALECLTKAAERCYKAKNYDRAREIYLKIGELKPADLKVRQRLIEIARKTKDNELAVNTMVEMAQLLLQREAKSQAKSMLKRALELDPENDKARSLLEKIEEKEKEYIDLGDLLREELGAEEPTKLSIGELIQEFRKEVFESIG
;
A
#
# COMPACT_ATOMS: atom_id res chain seq x y z
N MET A 1 -1.69 31.32 -7.67
CA MET A 1 -0.97 31.37 -6.36
C MET A 1 0.09 30.27 -6.36
N SER A 2 1.09 30.22 -5.46
CA SER A 2 1.97 29.05 -5.37
C SER A 2 1.37 28.00 -4.41
N LEU A 3 1.58 26.71 -4.68
CA LEU A 3 1.01 25.62 -3.88
C LEU A 3 1.38 25.73 -2.38
N THR A 4 2.60 26.16 -2.07
CA THR A 4 3.04 26.37 -0.68
C THR A 4 2.28 27.51 0.00
N LYS A 5 1.99 28.61 -0.71
CA LYS A 5 1.19 29.72 -0.17
C LYS A 5 -0.27 29.29 0.02
N LEU A 6 -0.81 28.52 -0.92
CA LEU A 6 -2.14 27.93 -0.83
C LEU A 6 -2.31 27.03 0.39
N LYS A 7 -1.38 26.07 0.59
CA LYS A 7 -1.39 25.16 1.74
C LYS A 7 -1.30 25.93 3.07
N ARG A 8 -0.51 27.00 3.15
CA ARG A 8 -0.46 27.88 4.34
C ARG A 8 -1.77 28.62 4.59
N GLN A 9 -2.39 29.16 3.54
CA GLN A 9 -3.67 29.85 3.65
C GLN A 9 -4.79 28.91 4.12
N ILE A 10 -4.81 27.68 3.61
CA ILE A 10 -5.76 26.65 4.06
C ILE A 10 -5.61 26.41 5.56
N VAL A 11 -4.37 26.17 6.05
CA VAL A 11 -4.13 25.92 7.48
C VAL A 11 -4.53 27.12 8.36
N ASP A 12 -4.30 28.35 7.91
CA ASP A 12 -4.69 29.56 8.64
C ASP A 12 -6.22 29.76 8.70
N LEU A 13 -6.95 29.41 7.65
CA LEU A 13 -8.41 29.49 7.67
C LEU A 13 -9.03 28.35 8.49
N GLU A 14 -8.41 27.17 8.50
CA GLU A 14 -8.82 26.07 9.36
C GLU A 14 -8.65 26.37 10.85
N SER A 15 -7.54 27.01 11.24
CA SER A 15 -7.33 27.40 12.64
C SER A 15 -8.33 28.45 13.12
N LYS A 16 -8.98 29.16 12.19
CA LYS A 16 -10.05 30.13 12.45
C LYS A 16 -11.45 29.51 12.39
N GLY A 17 -11.57 28.21 12.11
CA GLY A 17 -12.85 27.53 11.98
C GLY A 17 -13.64 27.90 10.71
N GLU A 18 -13.02 28.59 9.74
CA GLU A 18 -13.69 29.08 8.53
C GLU A 18 -13.83 27.97 7.47
N ILE A 19 -14.44 26.84 7.84
CA ILE A 19 -14.50 25.60 7.05
C ILE A 19 -15.10 25.83 5.66
N ASP A 20 -16.16 26.63 5.53
CA ASP A 20 -16.82 26.87 4.25
C ASP A 20 -15.90 27.61 3.26
N LYS A 21 -15.10 28.58 3.73
CA LYS A 21 -14.11 29.25 2.89
C LYS A 21 -12.96 28.33 2.52
N VAL A 22 -12.56 27.42 3.42
CA VAL A 22 -11.54 26.41 3.12
C VAL A 22 -12.02 25.48 2.01
N ILE A 23 -13.29 25.06 2.05
CA ILE A 23 -13.92 24.25 1.00
C ILE A 23 -13.87 25.00 -0.33
N GLU A 24 -14.32 26.26 -0.40
CA GLU A 24 -14.29 27.05 -1.64
C GLU A 24 -12.87 27.17 -2.23
N ILE A 25 -11.88 27.42 -1.36
CA ILE A 25 -10.47 27.50 -1.77
C ILE A 25 -9.97 26.15 -2.29
N LEU A 26 -10.32 25.05 -1.62
CA LEU A 26 -9.92 23.71 -2.03
C LEU A 26 -10.58 23.28 -3.34
N GLU A 27 -11.86 23.61 -3.55
CA GLU A 27 -12.57 23.35 -4.82
C GLU A 27 -11.92 24.06 -6.00
N GLN A 28 -11.38 25.27 -5.78
CA GLN A 28 -10.59 25.94 -6.81
C GLN A 28 -9.19 25.33 -6.94
N ALA A 29 -8.56 24.99 -5.82
CA ALA A 29 -7.23 24.41 -5.78
C ALA A 29 -7.11 23.11 -6.57
N ILE A 30 -8.10 22.21 -6.47
CA ILE A 30 -8.08 20.93 -7.19
C ILE A 30 -8.20 21.10 -8.71
N LYS A 31 -8.74 22.24 -9.19
CA LYS A 31 -8.79 22.56 -10.63
C LYS A 31 -7.43 23.06 -11.11
N ASP A 32 -6.75 23.85 -10.29
CA ASP A 32 -5.44 24.41 -10.61
C ASP A 32 -4.30 23.38 -10.45
N TYR A 33 -4.48 22.40 -9.55
CA TYR A 33 -3.50 21.37 -9.21
C TYR A 33 -4.12 19.95 -9.25
N PRO A 34 -4.51 19.45 -10.44
CA PRO A 34 -5.26 18.19 -10.56
C PRO A 34 -4.48 16.93 -10.14
N ASN A 35 -3.15 16.98 -10.11
CA ASN A 35 -2.32 15.84 -9.69
C ASN A 35 -1.99 15.85 -8.18
N GLU A 36 -2.33 16.91 -7.45
CA GLU A 36 -2.02 17.00 -6.02
C GLU A 36 -3.10 16.28 -5.19
N GLY A 37 -2.94 14.95 -5.03
CA GLY A 37 -3.88 14.09 -4.32
C GLY A 37 -4.19 14.52 -2.87
N THR A 38 -3.27 15.22 -2.20
CA THR A 38 -3.48 15.68 -0.82
C THR A 38 -4.60 16.71 -0.69
N LEU A 39 -4.86 17.50 -1.73
CA LEU A 39 -5.95 18.48 -1.76
C LEU A 39 -7.31 17.79 -1.86
N PHE A 40 -7.43 16.73 -2.66
CA PHE A 40 -8.63 15.92 -2.75
C PHE A 40 -8.95 15.22 -1.43
N ASN A 41 -7.94 14.60 -0.80
CA ASN A 41 -8.12 13.97 0.52
C ASN A 41 -8.64 14.99 1.55
N LYS A 42 -8.06 16.19 1.57
CA LYS A 42 -8.45 17.25 2.49
C LYS A 42 -9.88 17.75 2.22
N LEU A 43 -10.23 17.99 0.96
CA LEU A 43 -11.57 18.44 0.57
C LEU A 43 -12.64 17.40 0.91
N GLY A 44 -12.37 16.12 0.62
CA GLY A 44 -13.27 15.03 0.98
C GLY A 44 -13.49 14.94 2.50
N ASP A 45 -12.42 15.09 3.30
CA ASP A 45 -12.53 15.09 4.77
C ASP A 45 -13.41 16.25 5.28
N LEU A 46 -13.32 17.44 4.67
CA LEU A 46 -14.19 18.57 5.01
C LEU A 46 -15.64 18.35 4.56
N TYR A 47 -15.85 17.71 3.42
CA TYR A 47 -17.20 17.30 3.00
C TYR A 47 -17.84 16.30 3.95
N LEU A 48 -17.08 15.33 4.46
CA LEU A 48 -17.58 14.44 5.52
C LEU A 48 -17.96 15.21 6.78
N LYS A 49 -17.14 16.17 7.23
CA LYS A 49 -17.46 17.03 8.40
C LYS A 49 -18.75 17.83 8.20
N LYS A 50 -19.09 18.18 6.97
CA LYS A 50 -20.34 18.88 6.61
C LYS A 50 -21.49 17.93 6.27
N ASN A 51 -21.33 16.63 6.55
CA ASN A 51 -22.28 15.57 6.22
C ASN A 51 -22.63 15.46 4.72
N ARG A 52 -21.73 15.93 3.84
CA ARG A 52 -21.84 15.86 2.38
C ARG A 52 -21.16 14.59 1.86
N ILE A 53 -21.71 13.44 2.25
CA ILE A 53 -21.07 12.13 2.01
C ILE A 53 -20.85 11.84 0.52
N LYS A 54 -21.86 12.10 -0.32
CA LYS A 54 -21.77 11.86 -1.77
C LYS A 54 -20.63 12.68 -2.41
N ASP A 55 -20.57 13.96 -2.07
CA ASP A 55 -19.52 14.86 -2.58
C ASP A 55 -18.14 14.43 -2.10
N ALA A 56 -18.02 13.96 -0.84
CA ALA A 56 -16.77 13.42 -0.31
C ALA A 56 -16.30 12.21 -1.10
N VAL A 57 -17.18 11.25 -1.36
CA VAL A 57 -16.87 10.04 -2.14
C VAL A 57 -16.39 10.41 -3.55
N ASP A 58 -17.10 11.30 -4.25
CA ASP A 58 -16.75 11.69 -5.61
C ASP A 58 -15.42 12.45 -5.67
N VAL A 59 -15.10 13.25 -4.65
CA VAL A 59 -13.80 13.92 -4.51
C VAL A 59 -12.69 12.91 -4.20
N TYR A 60 -12.93 11.94 -3.32
CA TYR A 60 -11.93 10.92 -3.01
C TYR A 60 -11.58 10.09 -4.23
N ILE A 61 -12.54 9.73 -5.09
CA ILE A 61 -12.27 8.98 -6.33
C ILE A 61 -11.27 9.73 -7.21
N LYS A 62 -11.47 11.04 -7.39
CA LYS A 62 -10.51 11.88 -8.13
C LYS A 62 -9.15 11.94 -7.43
N GLY A 63 -9.14 11.95 -6.10
CA GLY A 63 -7.92 11.88 -5.31
C GLY A 63 -7.15 10.57 -5.47
N VAL A 64 -7.86 9.44 -5.63
CA VAL A 64 -7.26 8.13 -5.92
C VAL A 64 -6.52 8.19 -7.26
N GLU A 65 -7.15 8.73 -8.30
CA GLU A 65 -6.53 8.90 -9.63
C GLU A 65 -5.30 9.81 -9.56
N ALA A 66 -5.38 10.94 -8.85
CA ALA A 66 -4.26 11.85 -8.65
C ALA A 66 -3.07 11.17 -7.98
N PHE A 67 -3.30 10.40 -6.90
CA PHE A 67 -2.24 9.65 -6.23
C PHE A 67 -1.69 8.51 -7.08
N LYS A 68 -2.52 7.81 -7.87
CA LYS A 68 -2.10 6.75 -8.78
C LYS A 68 -1.17 7.31 -9.86
N ASN A 69 -1.49 8.46 -10.45
CA ASN A 69 -0.67 9.11 -11.47
C ASN A 69 0.73 9.48 -10.96
N GLU A 70 0.85 9.82 -9.67
CA GLU A 70 2.13 10.12 -9.02
C GLU A 70 2.79 8.89 -8.36
N SER A 71 2.27 7.68 -8.61
CA SER A 71 2.73 6.41 -8.02
C SER A 71 2.69 6.36 -6.48
N TYR A 72 1.86 7.19 -5.85
CA TYR A 72 1.62 7.20 -4.41
C TYR A 72 0.55 6.15 -4.03
N PHE A 73 0.82 4.88 -4.34
CA PHE A 73 -0.16 3.80 -4.24
C PHE A 73 -0.71 3.58 -2.82
N SER A 74 0.10 3.72 -1.77
CA SER A 74 -0.39 3.61 -0.38
C SER A 74 -1.42 4.69 -0.02
N ASN A 75 -1.25 5.91 -0.54
CA ASN A 75 -2.18 7.00 -0.32
C ASN A 75 -3.48 6.79 -1.10
N ALA A 76 -3.37 6.29 -2.33
CA ALA A 76 -4.52 5.90 -3.14
C ALA A 76 -5.35 4.80 -2.44
N ILE A 77 -4.68 3.76 -1.90
CA ILE A 77 -5.34 2.68 -1.13
C ILE A 77 -6.08 3.25 0.09
N ALA A 78 -5.47 4.19 0.82
CA ALA A 78 -6.12 4.82 1.97
C ALA A 78 -7.40 5.57 1.58
N LEU A 79 -7.41 6.26 0.42
CA LEU A 79 -8.61 6.91 -0.10
C LEU A 79 -9.67 5.89 -0.56
N CYS A 80 -9.27 4.81 -1.23
CA CYS A 80 -10.19 3.72 -1.59
C CYS A 80 -10.87 3.12 -0.35
N LYS A 81 -10.11 2.84 0.72
CA LYS A 81 -10.67 2.37 1.99
C LYS A 81 -11.65 3.37 2.61
N LYS A 82 -11.36 4.68 2.54
CA LYS A 82 -12.30 5.73 2.98
C LYS A 82 -13.59 5.68 2.16
N ILE A 83 -13.51 5.55 0.84
CA ILE A 83 -14.70 5.46 -0.03
C ILE A 83 -15.57 4.27 0.38
N LEU A 84 -14.99 3.07 0.49
CA LEU A 84 -15.75 1.86 0.84
C LEU A 84 -16.36 1.92 2.24
N ARG A 85 -15.81 2.71 3.18
CA ARG A 85 -16.43 2.92 4.50
C ARG A 85 -17.78 3.62 4.40
N TYR A 86 -17.95 4.53 3.45
CA TYR A 86 -19.17 5.33 3.28
C TYR A 86 -20.07 4.82 2.14
N ASP A 87 -19.50 4.11 1.17
CA ASP A 87 -20.21 3.56 0.03
C ASP A 87 -19.61 2.20 -0.38
N LYS A 88 -20.08 1.14 0.28
CA LYS A 88 -19.64 -0.25 0.04
C LYS A 88 -20.03 -0.79 -1.35
N ASN A 89 -20.91 -0.10 -2.06
CA ASN A 89 -21.43 -0.55 -3.35
C ASN A 89 -20.66 0.01 -4.55
N ARG A 90 -19.57 0.77 -4.32
CA ARG A 90 -18.68 1.24 -5.39
C ARG A 90 -17.78 0.12 -5.86
N LEU A 91 -18.28 -0.66 -6.81
CA LEU A 91 -17.60 -1.83 -7.37
C LEU A 91 -16.23 -1.46 -7.94
N GLU A 92 -16.15 -0.33 -8.64
CA GLU A 92 -14.94 0.15 -9.30
C GLU A 92 -13.79 0.37 -8.29
N VAL A 93 -14.11 0.66 -7.02
CA VAL A 93 -13.11 0.86 -5.96
C VAL A 93 -12.45 -0.46 -5.55
N TYR A 94 -13.18 -1.59 -5.61
CA TYR A 94 -12.59 -2.91 -5.38
C TYR A 94 -11.59 -3.27 -6.49
N GLN A 95 -11.93 -2.98 -7.75
CA GLN A 95 -10.99 -3.15 -8.86
C GLN A 95 -9.74 -2.29 -8.67
N GLN A 96 -9.91 -1.00 -8.34
CA GLN A 96 -8.78 -0.10 -8.06
C GLN A 96 -7.91 -0.59 -6.91
N LEU A 97 -8.49 -1.13 -5.83
CA LEU A 97 -7.71 -1.73 -4.75
C LEU A 97 -6.91 -2.94 -5.23
N GLY A 98 -7.50 -3.80 -6.06
CA GLY A 98 -6.80 -4.91 -6.70
C GLY A 98 -5.57 -4.45 -7.49
N GLU A 99 -5.74 -3.46 -8.36
CA GLU A 99 -4.65 -2.85 -9.13
C GLU A 99 -3.55 -2.27 -8.23
N LEU A 100 -3.92 -1.43 -7.25
CA LEU A 100 -2.97 -0.75 -6.38
C LEU A 100 -2.17 -1.71 -5.49
N HIS A 101 -2.81 -2.76 -4.98
CA HIS A 101 -2.11 -3.81 -4.24
C HIS A 101 -1.20 -4.64 -5.15
N GLY A 102 -1.58 -4.85 -6.40
CA GLY A 102 -0.75 -5.49 -7.42
C GLY A 102 0.54 -4.71 -7.68
N GLU A 103 0.43 -3.39 -7.86
CA GLU A 103 1.58 -2.48 -8.04
C GLU A 103 2.55 -2.49 -6.84
N LEU A 104 2.04 -2.72 -5.63
CA LEU A 104 2.86 -2.88 -4.42
C LEU A 104 3.45 -4.30 -4.26
N GLY A 105 3.22 -5.21 -5.21
CA GLY A 105 3.64 -6.61 -5.14
C GLY A 105 2.87 -7.44 -4.10
N GLN A 106 1.77 -6.91 -3.57
CA GLN A 106 0.95 -7.55 -2.54
C GLN A 106 -0.09 -8.47 -3.21
N LYS A 107 0.41 -9.51 -3.89
CA LYS A 107 -0.39 -10.37 -4.78
C LYS A 107 -1.61 -11.01 -4.12
N GLY A 108 -1.49 -11.43 -2.85
CA GLY A 108 -2.61 -12.02 -2.10
C GLY A 108 -3.74 -11.02 -1.84
N GLU A 109 -3.40 -9.82 -1.37
CA GLU A 109 -4.38 -8.73 -1.19
C GLU A 109 -5.01 -8.32 -2.51
N ALA A 110 -4.19 -8.16 -3.56
CA ALA A 110 -4.66 -7.84 -4.90
C ALA A 110 -5.69 -8.86 -5.40
N ALA A 111 -5.39 -10.16 -5.28
CA ALA A 111 -6.28 -11.24 -5.65
C ALA A 111 -7.61 -11.18 -4.88
N ASN A 112 -7.59 -10.85 -3.59
CA ASN A 112 -8.81 -10.75 -2.79
C ASN A 112 -9.73 -9.61 -3.23
N TYR A 113 -9.16 -8.44 -3.53
CA TYR A 113 -9.95 -7.30 -4.00
C TYR A 113 -10.51 -7.55 -5.40
N TYR A 114 -9.73 -8.18 -6.29
CA TYR A 114 -10.25 -8.63 -7.58
C TYR A 114 -11.34 -9.68 -7.43
N LEU A 115 -11.23 -10.61 -6.47
CA LEU A 115 -12.27 -11.62 -6.21
C LEU A 115 -13.57 -10.94 -5.77
N GLN A 116 -13.48 -10.04 -4.80
CA GLN A 116 -14.61 -9.24 -4.33
C GLN A 116 -15.27 -8.40 -5.43
N TYR A 117 -14.48 -7.89 -6.37
CA TYR A 117 -15.00 -7.19 -7.55
C TYR A 117 -15.68 -8.16 -8.52
N ALA A 118 -15.02 -9.28 -8.84
CA ALA A 118 -15.51 -10.31 -9.76
C ALA A 118 -16.86 -10.87 -9.29
N ASP A 119 -16.98 -11.22 -8.02
CA ASP A 119 -18.19 -11.83 -7.46
C ASP A 119 -19.38 -10.86 -7.54
N ARG A 120 -19.18 -9.60 -7.16
CA ARG A 120 -20.23 -8.58 -7.27
C ARG A 120 -20.59 -8.27 -8.72
N LYS A 121 -19.62 -8.30 -9.64
CA LYS A 121 -19.89 -8.13 -11.07
C LYS A 121 -20.69 -9.29 -11.64
N PHE A 122 -20.33 -10.50 -11.24
CA PHE A 122 -21.04 -11.72 -11.58
C PHE A 122 -22.49 -11.71 -11.04
N GLU A 123 -22.69 -11.36 -9.77
CA GLU A 123 -24.02 -11.21 -9.15
C GLU A 123 -24.88 -10.14 -9.86
N ASN A 124 -24.25 -9.07 -10.36
CA ASN A 124 -24.92 -8.03 -11.14
C ASN A 124 -25.15 -8.43 -12.62
N GLY A 125 -24.78 -9.65 -13.02
CA GLY A 125 -24.94 -10.18 -14.38
C GLY A 125 -23.87 -9.71 -15.37
N ASP A 126 -22.86 -8.97 -14.92
CA ASP A 126 -21.73 -8.51 -15.73
C ASP A 126 -20.63 -9.58 -15.72
N ILE A 127 -20.92 -10.69 -16.42
CA ILE A 127 -20.08 -11.89 -16.43
C ILE A 127 -18.73 -11.61 -17.13
N GLU A 128 -18.70 -10.74 -18.13
CA GLU A 128 -17.47 -10.35 -18.84
C GLU A 128 -16.49 -9.66 -17.89
N ALA A 129 -16.93 -8.64 -17.14
CA ALA A 129 -16.09 -7.97 -16.16
C ALA A 129 -15.62 -8.90 -15.04
N ALA A 130 -16.45 -9.88 -14.65
CA ALA A 130 -16.06 -10.90 -13.69
C ALA A 130 -14.95 -11.80 -14.24
N LEU A 131 -15.06 -12.26 -15.49
CA LEU A 131 -14.03 -13.06 -16.15
C LEU A 131 -12.70 -12.31 -16.30
N ASP A 132 -12.74 -11.02 -16.64
CA ASP A 132 -11.54 -10.17 -16.71
C ASP A 132 -10.86 -10.09 -15.34
N ALA A 133 -11.64 -9.89 -14.28
CA ALA A 133 -11.13 -9.87 -12.91
C ALA A 133 -10.54 -11.22 -12.47
N TYR A 134 -11.20 -12.34 -12.78
CA TYR A 134 -10.64 -13.67 -12.51
C TYR A 134 -9.36 -13.95 -13.31
N THR A 135 -9.23 -13.38 -14.51
CA THR A 135 -8.00 -13.45 -15.31
C THR A 135 -6.85 -12.71 -14.61
N HIS A 136 -7.11 -11.51 -14.07
CA HIS A 136 -6.13 -10.81 -13.23
C HIS A 136 -5.74 -11.62 -11.98
N ILE A 137 -6.68 -12.30 -11.33
CA ILE A 137 -6.38 -13.20 -10.20
C ILE A 137 -5.47 -14.34 -10.64
N LYS A 138 -5.73 -14.94 -11.81
CA LYS A 138 -4.90 -16.01 -12.39
C LYS A 138 -3.48 -15.53 -12.68
N ASP A 139 -3.31 -14.32 -13.22
CA ASP A 139 -1.99 -13.74 -13.47
C ASP A 139 -1.21 -13.46 -12.17
N LEU A 140 -1.92 -13.05 -11.12
CA LEU A 140 -1.34 -12.85 -9.78
C LEU A 140 -0.96 -14.19 -9.13
N LEU A 141 -1.78 -15.22 -9.33
CA LEU A 141 -1.68 -16.54 -8.68
C LEU A 141 -1.72 -17.70 -9.70
N PRO A 142 -0.70 -17.86 -10.56
CA PRO A 142 -0.75 -18.76 -11.71
C PRO A 142 -0.83 -20.25 -11.38
N ASN A 143 -0.47 -20.65 -10.15
CA ASN A 143 -0.50 -22.05 -9.69
C ASN A 143 -1.64 -22.32 -8.70
N ASN A 144 -2.72 -21.56 -8.76
CA ASN A 144 -3.89 -21.80 -7.92
C ASN A 144 -4.97 -22.59 -8.70
N PRO A 145 -5.15 -23.90 -8.43
CA PRO A 145 -6.06 -24.73 -9.19
C PRO A 145 -7.52 -24.28 -9.06
N LYS A 146 -7.89 -23.69 -7.92
CA LYS A 146 -9.26 -23.22 -7.67
C LYS A 146 -9.63 -22.02 -8.54
N VAL A 147 -8.67 -21.18 -8.90
CA VAL A 147 -8.90 -20.04 -9.80
C VAL A 147 -9.19 -20.55 -11.22
N ALA A 148 -8.39 -21.50 -11.71
CA ALA A 148 -8.62 -22.12 -13.01
C ALA A 148 -9.97 -22.86 -13.04
N GLU A 149 -10.30 -23.60 -11.98
CA GLU A 149 -11.61 -24.27 -11.82
C GLU A 149 -12.77 -23.26 -11.88
N ARG A 150 -12.69 -22.14 -11.15
CA ARG A 150 -13.74 -21.12 -11.13
C ARG A 150 -13.97 -20.47 -12.49
N ILE A 151 -12.90 -20.15 -13.23
CA ILE A 151 -13.02 -19.62 -14.60
C ILE A 151 -13.66 -20.67 -15.52
N GLY A 152 -13.30 -21.95 -15.36
CA GLY A 152 -13.92 -23.06 -16.08
C GLY A 152 -15.41 -23.19 -15.81
N ASP A 153 -15.84 -23.05 -14.55
CA ASP A 153 -17.25 -23.09 -14.16
C ASP A 153 -18.05 -21.95 -14.81
N ILE A 154 -17.48 -20.74 -14.86
CA ILE A 154 -18.10 -19.59 -15.53
C ILE A 154 -18.20 -19.83 -17.04
N TYR A 155 -17.16 -20.35 -17.69
CA TYR A 155 -17.24 -20.68 -19.12
C TYR A 155 -18.28 -21.76 -19.42
N ARG A 156 -18.43 -22.75 -18.54
CA ARG A 156 -19.47 -23.77 -18.68
C ARG A 156 -20.87 -23.16 -18.58
N GLN A 157 -21.09 -22.21 -17.67
CA GLN A 157 -22.37 -21.48 -17.58
C GLN A 157 -22.67 -20.62 -18.82
N LEU A 158 -21.63 -20.18 -19.54
CA LEU A 158 -21.73 -19.45 -20.80
C LEU A 158 -21.82 -20.38 -22.03
N ASP A 159 -22.03 -21.69 -21.84
CA ASP A 159 -22.00 -22.72 -22.89
C ASP A 159 -20.66 -22.82 -23.67
N ARG A 160 -19.60 -22.18 -23.17
CA ARG A 160 -18.24 -22.20 -23.74
C ARG A 160 -17.48 -23.44 -23.25
N THR A 161 -18.00 -24.60 -23.66
CA THR A 161 -17.61 -25.92 -23.14
C THR A 161 -16.14 -26.24 -23.39
N LYS A 162 -15.58 -25.83 -24.54
CA LYS A 162 -14.18 -26.12 -24.88
C LYS A 162 -13.21 -25.36 -23.97
N GLU A 163 -13.45 -24.07 -23.78
CA GLU A 163 -12.64 -23.24 -22.89
C GLU A 163 -12.74 -23.70 -21.43
N ALA A 164 -13.93 -24.14 -21.01
CA ALA A 164 -14.12 -24.74 -19.70
C ALA A 164 -13.30 -26.02 -19.52
N GLU A 165 -13.35 -26.95 -20.48
CA GLU A 165 -12.56 -28.18 -20.46
C GLU A 165 -11.05 -27.93 -20.35
N ASP A 166 -10.53 -26.97 -21.11
CA ASP A 166 -9.10 -26.65 -21.10
C ASP A 166 -8.65 -26.12 -19.74
N LEU A 167 -9.46 -25.25 -19.12
CA LEU A 167 -9.21 -24.74 -17.76
C LEU A 167 -9.35 -25.80 -16.68
N TYR A 168 -10.31 -26.72 -16.81
CA TYR A 168 -10.40 -27.82 -15.86
C TYR A 168 -9.22 -28.77 -15.98
N ARG A 169 -8.73 -29.06 -17.20
CA ARG A 169 -7.50 -29.86 -17.40
C ARG A 169 -6.29 -29.18 -16.75
N GLU A 170 -6.20 -27.86 -16.87
CA GLU A 170 -5.17 -27.07 -16.18
C GLU A 170 -5.30 -27.19 -14.66
N ALA A 171 -6.50 -26.99 -14.09
CA ALA A 171 -6.77 -27.15 -12.66
C ALA A 171 -6.41 -28.55 -12.14
N ILE A 172 -6.80 -29.61 -12.88
CA ILE A 172 -6.47 -31.01 -12.58
C ILE A 172 -4.95 -31.21 -12.53
N SER A 173 -4.22 -30.74 -13.55
CA SER A 173 -2.76 -30.83 -13.62
C SER A 173 -2.11 -30.15 -12.40
N ILE A 174 -2.61 -28.98 -12.01
CA ILE A 174 -2.13 -28.26 -10.83
C ILE A 174 -2.44 -29.05 -9.55
N TYR A 175 -3.68 -29.54 -9.35
CA TYR A 175 -4.04 -30.36 -8.18
C TYR A 175 -3.16 -31.61 -8.05
N GLU A 176 -2.88 -32.30 -9.16
CA GLU A 176 -1.97 -33.46 -9.18
C GLU A 176 -0.54 -33.08 -8.78
N SER A 177 -0.04 -31.94 -9.29
CA SER A 177 1.31 -31.45 -8.99
C SER A 177 1.49 -31.04 -7.53
N VAL A 178 0.44 -30.52 -6.89
CA VAL A 178 0.43 -30.10 -5.46
C VAL A 178 0.14 -31.29 -4.53
N GLY A 179 -0.19 -32.46 -5.08
CA GLY A 179 -0.44 -33.68 -4.31
C GLY A 179 -1.89 -33.85 -3.85
N GLU A 180 -2.80 -32.96 -4.25
CA GLU A 180 -4.24 -33.02 -3.95
C GLU A 180 -4.98 -33.93 -4.93
N LYS A 181 -4.54 -35.20 -5.03
CA LYS A 181 -5.06 -36.16 -6.02
C LYS A 181 -6.57 -36.43 -5.90
N GLU A 182 -7.11 -36.39 -4.69
CA GLU A 182 -8.54 -36.60 -4.46
C GLU A 182 -9.39 -35.54 -5.18
N LYS A 183 -8.99 -34.26 -5.10
CA LYS A 183 -9.69 -33.16 -5.79
C LYS A 183 -9.52 -33.21 -7.30
N ALA A 184 -8.36 -33.66 -7.78
CA ALA A 184 -8.14 -33.89 -9.19
C ALA A 184 -9.08 -34.96 -9.76
N GLU A 185 -9.27 -36.08 -9.05
CA GLU A 185 -10.20 -37.15 -9.44
C GLU A 185 -11.67 -36.71 -9.35
N GLU A 186 -12.04 -35.93 -8.33
CA GLU A 186 -13.37 -35.33 -8.21
C GLU A 186 -13.68 -34.41 -9.41
N LEU A 187 -12.75 -33.53 -9.77
CA LEU A 187 -12.92 -32.62 -10.91
C LEU A 187 -12.97 -33.39 -12.25
N LYS A 188 -12.18 -34.46 -12.42
CA LYS A 188 -12.25 -35.35 -13.60
C LYS A 188 -13.63 -36.01 -13.72
N ALA A 189 -14.17 -36.51 -12.60
CA ALA A 189 -15.49 -37.13 -12.58
C ALA A 189 -16.58 -36.12 -12.97
N ARG A 190 -16.52 -34.88 -12.45
CA ARG A 190 -17.46 -33.80 -12.76
C ARG A 190 -17.50 -33.44 -14.26
N ILE A 191 -16.34 -33.39 -14.91
CA ILE A 191 -16.26 -33.11 -16.37
C ILE A 191 -16.87 -34.25 -17.18
N GLY A 192 -16.67 -35.50 -16.76
CA GLY A 192 -17.17 -36.69 -17.46
C GLY A 192 -18.67 -36.97 -17.28
N ALA A 193 -19.32 -36.31 -16.30
CA ALA A 193 -20.69 -36.62 -15.89
C ALA A 193 -21.76 -35.61 -16.37
N GLU A 194 -21.41 -34.59 -17.17
CA GLU A 194 -22.33 -33.50 -17.56
C GLU A 194 -23.07 -32.86 -16.36
N GLU A 195 -22.44 -32.83 -15.18
CA GLU A 195 -23.07 -32.30 -13.96
C GLU A 195 -23.16 -30.76 -14.00
N GLU A 196 -24.23 -30.21 -13.41
CA GLU A 196 -24.42 -28.76 -13.26
C GLU A 196 -23.30 -28.13 -12.39
N PRO A 197 -22.96 -26.85 -12.63
CA PRO A 197 -21.95 -26.16 -11.83
C PRO A 197 -22.34 -26.10 -10.35
N THR A 198 -21.48 -26.63 -9.49
CA THR A 198 -21.63 -26.48 -8.05
C THR A 198 -21.33 -25.05 -7.63
N GLU A 199 -22.10 -24.57 -6.66
CA GLU A 199 -21.90 -23.28 -6.02
C GLU A 199 -20.61 -23.35 -5.18
N VAL A 200 -19.46 -23.05 -5.80
CA VAL A 200 -18.17 -23.02 -5.10
C VAL A 200 -18.20 -21.88 -4.06
N SER A 201 -18.30 -22.22 -2.78
CA SER A 201 -18.26 -21.26 -1.67
C SER A 201 -16.90 -20.54 -1.62
N ILE A 202 -17.00 -19.22 -1.50
CA ILE A 202 -15.96 -18.23 -1.78
C ILE A 202 -14.85 -18.23 -0.71
N GLU A 203 -15.12 -18.72 0.51
CA GLU A 203 -14.17 -18.76 1.63
C GLU A 203 -12.89 -19.57 1.36
N SER A 204 -12.85 -20.40 0.31
CA SER A 204 -11.71 -21.31 0.08
C SER A 204 -10.68 -20.80 -0.94
N LEU A 205 -10.92 -19.67 -1.63
CA LEU A 205 -10.01 -19.14 -2.66
C LEU A 205 -8.80 -18.39 -2.08
N VAL A 206 -8.84 -18.09 -0.78
CA VAL A 206 -7.80 -17.37 -0.05
C VAL A 206 -7.58 -18.05 1.30
N SER A 207 -6.33 -18.15 1.75
CA SER A 207 -6.01 -18.73 3.06
C SER A 207 -6.84 -18.07 4.17
N PRO A 208 -7.40 -18.82 5.14
CA PRO A 208 -8.22 -18.28 6.22
C PRO A 208 -7.51 -17.20 7.06
N GLU A 209 -6.18 -17.16 7.02
CA GLU A 209 -5.34 -16.12 7.64
C GLU A 209 -5.55 -14.72 7.04
N VAL A 210 -5.83 -14.62 5.74
CA VAL A 210 -6.05 -13.32 5.07
C VAL A 210 -7.47 -12.80 5.29
N ALA A 211 -8.46 -13.70 5.34
CA ALA A 211 -9.83 -13.37 5.73
C ALA A 211 -9.92 -12.85 7.18
N LYS A 212 -9.08 -13.39 8.07
CA LYS A 212 -9.01 -12.99 9.48
C LYS A 212 -8.34 -11.63 9.69
N LEU A 213 -7.31 -11.30 8.90
CA LEU A 213 -6.61 -10.01 8.96
C LEU A 213 -7.51 -8.81 8.59
N LEU A 214 -8.55 -9.03 7.77
CA LEU A 214 -9.50 -7.98 7.38
C LEU A 214 -10.60 -7.77 8.44
N GLN A 215 -11.05 -8.83 9.13
CA GLN A 215 -11.97 -8.70 10.28
C GLN A 215 -11.30 -7.93 11.43
N ASP A 216 -10.00 -8.14 11.65
CA ASP A 216 -9.23 -7.42 12.68
C ASP A 216 -8.95 -5.94 12.32
N ASP A 217 -8.94 -5.58 11.03
CA ASP A 217 -8.75 -4.20 10.54
C ASP A 217 -10.06 -3.37 10.66
N GLU A 218 -11.23 -4.01 10.55
CA GLU A 218 -12.55 -3.41 10.84
C GLU A 218 -12.69 -3.04 12.32
N GLU A 219 -12.22 -3.87 13.27
CA GLU A 219 -12.26 -3.54 14.71
C GLU A 219 -11.22 -2.48 15.10
N LYS A 220 -10.00 -2.50 14.56
CA LYS A 220 -8.96 -1.51 14.92
C LYS A 220 -9.25 -0.09 14.44
N THR A 221 -10.01 0.07 13.35
CA THR A 221 -10.38 1.41 12.84
C THR A 221 -11.65 2.00 13.47
N THR A 222 -12.44 1.20 14.20
CA THR A 222 -13.56 1.72 15.00
C THR A 222 -13.11 2.43 16.28
N ALA A 223 -11.95 2.05 16.85
CA ALA A 223 -11.43 2.62 18.09
C ALA A 223 -10.69 3.97 17.93
N GLU A 224 -10.34 4.40 16.71
CA GLU A 224 -9.64 5.67 16.47
C GLU A 224 -10.56 6.83 16.01
N VAL A 225 -11.89 6.62 15.94
CA VAL A 225 -12.83 7.66 15.46
C VAL A 225 -13.90 8.05 16.50
N THR A 226 -13.97 7.39 17.67
CA THR A 226 -14.91 7.76 18.75
C THR A 226 -14.31 8.71 19.78
N GLU A 227 -13.57 9.75 19.36
CA GLU A 227 -13.15 10.85 20.24
C GLU A 227 -13.12 12.20 19.51
N VAL A 228 -14.14 12.54 18.71
CA VAL A 228 -14.39 13.96 18.39
C VAL A 228 -15.89 14.21 18.15
N GLU A 229 -16.70 14.19 19.20
CA GLU A 229 -18.01 14.85 19.21
C GLU A 229 -18.18 15.66 20.52
N GLU A 230 -18.32 16.98 20.31
CA GLU A 230 -18.91 18.03 21.17
C GLU A 230 -18.16 18.40 22.49
N VAL A 231 -17.95 19.66 22.88
CA VAL A 231 -18.83 20.85 22.88
C VAL A 231 -18.01 22.16 22.85
N GLU A 232 -18.48 23.19 22.14
CA GLU A 232 -18.02 24.59 22.26
C GLU A 232 -18.83 25.42 23.29
N GLU A 233 -18.12 26.35 23.93
CA GLU A 233 -18.51 27.60 24.66
C GLU A 233 -19.40 27.57 25.93
N GLU A 234 -18.84 28.03 27.07
CA GLU A 234 -18.98 29.42 27.57
C GLU A 234 -18.08 29.69 28.81
N VAL A 235 -17.82 30.98 29.08
CA VAL A 235 -16.73 31.53 29.91
C VAL A 235 -17.16 31.81 31.36
N LYS A 236 -16.30 31.49 32.37
CA LYS A 236 -15.78 32.37 33.45
C LYS A 236 -15.51 31.67 34.80
N GLU A 237 -14.28 31.93 35.27
CA GLU A 237 -13.79 32.16 36.65
C GLU A 237 -13.99 31.15 37.81
N GLU A 238 -12.87 31.01 38.56
CA GLU A 238 -12.67 30.47 39.91
C GLU A 238 -12.79 28.94 40.12
N VAL A 239 -11.99 28.21 40.90
CA VAL A 239 -10.68 28.32 41.56
C VAL A 239 -10.41 26.90 42.10
N LYS A 240 -9.23 26.33 41.79
CA LYS A 240 -8.49 25.33 42.60
C LYS A 240 -9.31 24.32 43.45
N GLU A 241 -9.69 23.17 42.89
CA GLU A 241 -9.64 21.88 43.64
C GLU A 241 -9.69 20.57 42.82
N GLU A 242 -9.76 20.60 41.48
CA GLU A 242 -9.89 19.37 40.66
C GLU A 242 -8.56 18.65 40.31
N VAL A 243 -7.41 19.31 40.50
CA VAL A 243 -6.07 18.78 40.10
C VAL A 243 -5.60 17.57 40.95
N LYS A 244 -6.35 17.15 41.97
CA LYS A 244 -5.97 16.00 42.83
C LYS A 244 -6.65 14.69 42.46
N GLU A 245 -7.75 14.69 41.69
CA GLU A 245 -8.41 13.46 41.26
C GLU A 245 -7.93 12.98 39.89
N GLU A 246 -7.74 13.87 38.92
CA GLU A 246 -7.21 13.51 37.58
C GLU A 246 -5.79 12.92 37.65
N VAL A 247 -4.91 13.50 38.47
CA VAL A 247 -3.54 13.01 38.67
C VAL A 247 -3.53 11.61 39.33
N LYS A 248 -4.57 11.24 40.09
CA LYS A 248 -4.67 9.90 40.69
C LYS A 248 -5.18 8.86 39.69
N GLU A 249 -6.05 9.25 38.77
CA GLU A 249 -6.54 8.39 37.68
C GLU A 249 -5.44 8.14 36.65
N GLU A 250 -4.72 9.17 36.20
CA GLU A 250 -3.60 9.06 35.26
C GLU A 250 -2.44 8.22 35.84
N VAL A 251 -2.06 8.44 37.10
CA VAL A 251 -1.00 7.65 37.76
C VAL A 251 -1.43 6.19 37.94
N LYS A 252 -2.72 5.89 38.13
CA LYS A 252 -3.22 4.50 38.19
C LYS A 252 -3.23 3.85 36.82
N ALA A 253 -3.59 4.57 35.76
CA ALA A 253 -3.59 4.09 34.39
C ALA A 253 -2.15 3.82 33.89
N GLU A 254 -1.21 4.74 34.13
CA GLU A 254 0.21 4.55 33.84
C GLU A 254 0.80 3.34 34.59
N LYS A 255 0.42 3.15 35.87
CA LYS A 255 0.91 2.02 36.68
C LYS A 255 0.38 0.66 36.19
N LYS A 256 -0.85 0.61 35.66
CA LYS A 256 -1.46 -0.60 35.09
C LYS A 256 -0.87 -0.93 33.70
N VAL A 257 -0.59 0.08 32.89
CA VAL A 257 0.06 -0.07 31.58
C VAL A 257 1.52 -0.52 31.74
N THR A 258 2.25 0.07 32.69
CA THR A 258 3.64 -0.31 32.98
C THR A 258 3.77 -1.74 33.52
N ASP A 259 2.85 -2.19 34.37
CA ASP A 259 2.80 -3.57 34.87
C ASP A 259 2.50 -4.59 33.75
N THR A 260 1.66 -4.21 32.78
CA THR A 260 1.32 -5.06 31.63
C THR A 260 2.48 -5.15 30.62
N ILE A 261 3.21 -4.05 30.42
CA ILE A 261 4.41 -4.02 29.56
C ILE A 261 5.52 -4.86 30.17
N ALA A 262 5.80 -4.71 31.47
CA ALA A 262 6.83 -5.47 32.18
C ALA A 262 6.60 -6.99 32.07
N LYS A 263 5.37 -7.46 32.33
CA LYS A 263 5.00 -8.88 32.17
C LYS A 263 5.16 -9.39 30.74
N THR A 264 4.89 -8.55 29.74
CA THR A 264 5.05 -8.93 28.32
C THR A 264 6.53 -9.05 27.94
N LEU A 265 7.40 -8.21 28.53
CA LEU A 265 8.84 -8.28 28.33
C LEU A 265 9.48 -9.48 29.04
N GLU A 266 9.07 -9.77 30.28
CA GLU A 266 9.50 -10.97 31.00
C GLU A 266 9.13 -12.26 30.24
N LEU A 267 7.92 -12.30 29.66
CA LEU A 267 7.49 -13.40 28.81
C LEU A 267 8.32 -13.52 27.53
N ALA A 268 8.70 -12.40 26.91
CA ALA A 268 9.58 -12.40 25.76
C ALA A 268 10.98 -12.95 26.10
N GLU A 269 11.54 -12.55 27.24
CA GLU A 269 12.83 -13.06 27.72
C GLU A 269 12.77 -14.55 28.04
N LEU A 270 11.65 -15.04 28.59
CA LEU A 270 11.41 -16.46 28.77
C LEU A 270 11.40 -17.20 27.42
N TYR A 271 10.69 -16.68 26.42
CA TYR A 271 10.67 -17.28 25.09
C TYR A 271 12.05 -17.30 24.43
N LEU A 272 12.85 -16.24 24.58
CA LEU A 272 14.25 -16.24 24.11
C LEU A 272 15.09 -17.30 24.83
N SER A 273 14.90 -17.48 26.14
CA SER A 273 15.61 -18.52 26.90
C SER A 273 15.24 -19.95 26.49
N LEU A 274 14.07 -20.12 25.87
CA LEU A 274 13.55 -21.38 25.34
C LEU A 274 13.81 -21.57 23.84
N ASP A 275 14.62 -20.69 23.23
CA ASP A 275 14.92 -20.65 21.78
C ASP A 275 13.67 -20.48 20.88
N ARG A 276 12.59 -19.95 21.46
CA ARG A 276 11.31 -19.65 20.79
C ARG A 276 11.32 -18.21 20.28
N VAL A 277 12.11 -17.98 19.24
CA VAL A 277 12.42 -16.64 18.74
C VAL A 277 11.21 -15.92 18.15
N ASP A 278 10.32 -16.63 17.44
CA ASP A 278 9.16 -15.98 16.81
C ASP A 278 8.12 -15.51 17.84
N GLU A 279 7.86 -16.30 18.87
CA GLU A 279 6.95 -15.92 19.97
C GLU A 279 7.55 -14.81 20.85
N ALA A 280 8.87 -14.83 21.05
CA ALA A 280 9.57 -13.73 21.69
C ALA A 280 9.41 -12.43 20.91
N LEU A 281 9.56 -12.47 19.57
CA LEU A 281 9.42 -11.30 18.71
C LEU A 281 7.99 -10.76 18.69
N GLU A 282 6.98 -11.63 18.73
CA GLU A 282 5.60 -11.19 18.85
C GLU A 282 5.37 -10.45 20.18
N CYS A 283 5.90 -10.98 21.28
CA CYS A 283 5.82 -10.34 22.60
C CYS A 283 6.57 -9.00 22.64
N LEU A 284 7.79 -8.94 22.10
CA LEU A 284 8.58 -7.71 22.00
C LEU A 284 7.88 -6.66 21.15
N THR A 285 7.30 -7.05 20.01
CA THR A 285 6.57 -6.11 19.13
C THR A 285 5.36 -5.52 19.84
N LYS A 286 4.56 -6.36 20.51
CA LYS A 286 3.42 -5.91 21.32
C LYS A 286 3.86 -4.98 22.45
N ALA A 287 4.96 -5.28 23.13
CA ALA A 287 5.50 -4.42 24.19
C ALA A 287 5.99 -3.07 23.63
N ALA A 288 6.71 -3.08 22.50
CA ALA A 288 7.21 -1.89 21.83
C ALA A 288 6.08 -0.96 21.38
N GLU A 289 5.04 -1.51 20.76
CA GLU A 289 3.86 -0.76 20.33
C GLU A 289 3.11 -0.14 21.52
N ARG A 290 2.97 -0.87 22.63
CA ARG A 290 2.38 -0.34 23.86
C ARG A 290 3.21 0.81 24.45
N CYS A 291 4.54 0.67 24.49
CA CYS A 291 5.43 1.75 24.91
C CYS A 291 5.30 2.99 24.00
N TYR A 292 5.23 2.77 22.68
CA TYR A 292 5.08 3.83 21.70
C TYR A 292 3.74 4.58 21.87
N LYS A 293 2.64 3.84 22.04
CA LYS A 293 1.30 4.43 22.31
C LYS A 293 1.27 5.20 23.63
N ALA A 294 1.97 4.70 24.65
CA ALA A 294 2.14 5.40 25.93
C ALA A 294 3.11 6.60 25.86
N LYS A 295 3.56 7.02 24.65
CA LYS A 295 4.53 8.09 24.42
C LYS A 295 5.88 7.87 25.13
N ASN A 296 6.15 6.66 25.60
CA ASN A 296 7.43 6.28 26.20
C ASN A 296 8.40 5.84 25.09
N TYR A 297 8.87 6.83 24.34
CA TYR A 297 9.70 6.62 23.14
C TYR A 297 11.07 6.01 23.47
N ASP A 298 11.65 6.31 24.64
CA ASP A 298 12.93 5.75 25.05
C ASP A 298 12.84 4.23 25.26
N ARG A 299 11.81 3.75 25.97
CA ARG A 299 11.59 2.29 26.11
C ARG A 299 11.18 1.64 24.80
N ALA A 300 10.35 2.29 23.98
CA ALA A 300 9.98 1.77 22.67
C ALA A 300 11.24 1.58 21.80
N ARG A 301 12.14 2.56 21.81
CA ARG A 301 13.43 2.50 21.09
C ARG A 301 14.25 1.29 21.54
N GLU A 302 14.45 1.10 22.84
CA GLU A 302 15.22 -0.04 23.36
C GLU A 302 14.68 -1.38 22.88
N ILE A 303 13.35 -1.55 22.91
CA ILE A 303 12.71 -2.79 22.47
C ILE A 303 12.85 -2.97 20.96
N TYR A 304 12.63 -1.92 20.15
CA TYR A 304 12.80 -2.01 18.70
C TYR A 304 14.25 -2.27 18.28
N LEU A 305 15.25 -1.77 19.02
CA LEU A 305 16.66 -2.10 18.80
C LEU A 305 16.90 -3.59 19.03
N LYS A 306 16.38 -4.17 20.13
CA LYS A 306 16.44 -5.62 20.38
C LYS A 306 15.77 -6.44 19.28
N ILE A 307 14.60 -6.00 18.79
CA ILE A 307 13.92 -6.68 17.67
C ILE A 307 14.81 -6.61 16.40
N GLY A 308 15.46 -5.48 16.15
CA GLY A 308 16.37 -5.30 15.02
C GLY A 308 17.63 -6.17 15.09
N GLU A 309 18.12 -6.48 16.30
CA GLU A 309 19.22 -7.43 16.50
C GLU A 309 18.79 -8.87 16.17
N LEU A 310 17.56 -9.24 16.54
CA LEU A 310 17.00 -10.57 16.27
C LEU A 310 16.58 -10.76 14.81
N LYS A 311 16.09 -9.70 14.14
CA LYS A 311 15.72 -9.70 12.71
C LYS A 311 16.40 -8.55 11.95
N PRO A 312 17.69 -8.70 11.58
CA PRO A 312 18.46 -7.64 10.93
C PRO A 312 17.90 -7.18 9.58
N ALA A 313 17.18 -8.07 8.87
CA ALA A 313 16.61 -7.80 7.55
C ALA A 313 15.19 -7.20 7.59
N ASP A 314 14.62 -6.92 8.76
CA ASP A 314 13.27 -6.38 8.89
C ASP A 314 13.25 -4.85 8.67
N LEU A 315 12.68 -4.44 7.54
CA LEU A 315 12.53 -3.02 7.18
C LEU A 315 11.52 -2.29 8.05
N LYS A 316 10.51 -2.98 8.61
CA LYS A 316 9.45 -2.36 9.42
C LYS A 316 10.02 -1.82 10.73
N VAL A 317 10.95 -2.56 11.33
CA VAL A 317 11.63 -2.16 12.57
C VAL A 317 12.47 -0.90 12.36
N ARG A 318 13.24 -0.84 11.26
CA ARG A 318 14.02 0.36 10.89
C ARG A 318 13.11 1.57 10.66
N GLN A 319 11.97 1.39 10.01
CA GLN A 319 10.98 2.45 9.82
C GLN A 319 10.44 2.98 11.16
N ARG A 320 10.08 2.10 12.09
CA ARG A 320 9.63 2.50 13.45
C ARG A 320 10.71 3.22 14.23
N LEU A 321 11.97 2.79 14.15
CA LEU A 321 13.09 3.47 14.78
C LEU A 321 13.32 4.88 14.22
N ILE A 322 13.17 5.08 12.89
CA ILE A 322 13.23 6.42 12.28
C ILE A 322 12.06 7.30 12.76
N GLU A 323 10.85 6.76 12.86
CA GLU A 323 9.70 7.50 13.41
C GLU A 323 9.92 7.92 14.86
N ILE A 324 10.45 7.01 15.69
CA ILE A 324 10.81 7.30 17.08
C ILE A 324 11.90 8.37 17.15
N ALA A 325 12.97 8.25 16.36
CA ALA A 325 14.06 9.22 16.30
C ALA A 325 13.56 10.62 15.93
N ARG A 326 12.59 10.71 15.00
CA ARG A 326 11.94 11.99 14.64
C ARG A 326 11.12 12.58 15.79
N LYS A 327 10.47 11.74 16.61
CA LYS A 327 9.68 12.19 17.77
C LYS A 327 10.58 12.63 18.93
N THR A 328 11.70 11.95 19.16
CA THR A 328 12.68 12.29 20.19
C THR A 328 13.67 13.38 19.75
N LYS A 329 13.65 13.77 18.45
CA LYS A 329 14.61 14.71 17.82
C LYS A 329 16.05 14.22 17.91
N ASP A 330 16.22 12.90 17.93
CA ASP A 330 17.51 12.23 17.95
C ASP A 330 18.01 12.06 16.50
N ASN A 331 18.73 13.07 16.00
CA ASN A 331 19.22 13.08 14.62
C ASN A 331 20.27 11.99 14.37
N GLU A 332 21.08 11.65 15.38
CA GLU A 332 22.12 10.62 15.25
C GLU A 332 21.48 9.25 15.01
N LEU A 333 20.48 8.88 15.83
CA LEU A 333 19.73 7.64 15.64
C LEU A 333 19.00 7.62 14.29
N ALA A 334 18.40 8.74 13.87
CA ALA A 334 17.68 8.83 12.61
C ALA A 334 18.62 8.57 11.42
N VAL A 335 19.78 9.23 11.39
CA VAL A 335 20.77 9.11 10.31
C VAL A 335 21.35 7.70 10.27
N ASN A 336 21.77 7.15 11.41
CA ASN A 336 22.31 5.80 11.48
C ASN A 336 21.29 4.76 10.99
N THR A 337 20.03 4.85 11.44
CA THR A 337 18.97 3.93 11.02
C THR A 337 18.63 4.07 9.54
N MET A 338 18.63 5.30 8.98
CA MET A 338 18.42 5.53 7.55
C MET A 338 19.54 4.93 6.69
N VAL A 339 20.79 5.01 7.15
CA VAL A 339 21.95 4.39 6.47
C VAL A 339 21.84 2.86 6.49
N GLU A 340 21.51 2.27 7.64
CA GLU A 340 21.28 0.82 7.76
C GLU A 340 20.13 0.36 6.86
N MET A 341 19.02 1.11 6.85
CA MET A 341 17.88 0.82 5.98
C MET A 341 18.26 0.92 4.50
N ALA A 342 19.05 1.91 4.11
CA ALA A 342 19.56 2.03 2.74
C ALA A 342 20.45 0.84 2.35
N GLN A 343 21.32 0.35 3.25
CA GLN A 343 22.14 -0.84 3.00
C GLN A 343 21.28 -2.09 2.78
N LEU A 344 20.24 -2.29 3.58
CA LEU A 344 19.28 -3.40 3.39
C LEU A 344 18.53 -3.28 2.06
N LEU A 345 18.14 -2.06 1.67
CA LEU A 345 17.48 -1.82 0.39
C LEU A 345 18.42 -2.09 -0.80
N LEU A 346 19.72 -1.77 -0.67
CA LEU A 346 20.73 -2.11 -1.68
C LEU A 346 20.93 -3.62 -1.84
N GLN A 347 20.90 -4.39 -0.74
CA GLN A 347 20.93 -5.85 -0.81
C GLN A 347 19.73 -6.43 -1.56
N ARG A 348 18.59 -5.74 -1.53
CA ARG A 348 17.35 -6.10 -2.25
C ARG A 348 17.26 -5.47 -3.64
N GLU A 349 18.34 -4.88 -4.14
CA GLU A 349 18.41 -4.19 -5.43
C GLU A 349 17.46 -2.98 -5.60
N ALA A 350 16.83 -2.50 -4.52
CA ALA A 350 15.95 -1.33 -4.52
C ALA A 350 16.75 -0.01 -4.46
N LYS A 351 17.59 0.21 -5.49
CA LYS A 351 18.58 1.32 -5.55
C LYS A 351 17.95 2.71 -5.44
N SER A 352 16.81 2.94 -6.07
CA SER A 352 16.11 4.24 -6.05
C SER A 352 15.64 4.62 -4.64
N GLN A 353 15.09 3.67 -3.90
CA GLN A 353 14.65 3.86 -2.51
C GLN A 353 15.84 4.05 -1.58
N ALA A 354 16.91 3.28 -1.75
CA ALA A 354 18.15 3.46 -1.01
C ALA A 354 18.74 4.87 -1.21
N LYS A 355 18.75 5.36 -2.46
CA LYS A 355 19.20 6.72 -2.81
C LYS A 355 18.38 7.79 -2.10
N SER A 356 17.06 7.64 -2.06
CA SER A 356 16.17 8.55 -1.33
C SER A 356 16.46 8.59 0.18
N MET A 357 16.67 7.42 0.80
CA MET A 357 17.02 7.33 2.22
C MET A 357 18.38 7.96 2.53
N LEU A 358 19.39 7.74 1.69
CA LEU A 358 20.73 8.33 1.86
C LEU A 358 20.71 9.85 1.68
N LYS A 359 19.95 10.37 0.72
CA LYS A 359 19.77 11.83 0.56
C LYS A 359 19.13 12.46 1.79
N ARG A 360 18.08 11.84 2.35
CA ARG A 360 17.45 12.29 3.60
C ARG A 360 18.40 12.21 4.79
N ALA A 361 19.24 11.18 4.85
CA ALA A 361 20.27 11.09 5.89
C ALA A 361 21.27 12.26 5.80
N LEU A 362 21.72 12.61 4.59
CA LEU A 362 22.63 13.74 4.35
C LEU A 362 21.97 15.13 4.52
N GLU A 363 20.65 15.23 4.38
CA GLU A 363 19.90 16.45 4.72
C GLU A 363 19.93 16.72 6.24
N LEU A 364 19.94 15.66 7.06
CA LEU A 364 19.99 15.75 8.51
C LEU A 364 21.42 15.90 9.04
N ASP A 365 22.37 15.18 8.44
CA ASP A 365 23.80 15.23 8.77
C ASP A 365 24.65 15.25 7.48
N PRO A 366 25.00 16.45 6.98
CA PRO A 366 25.78 16.59 5.74
C PRO A 366 27.19 16.00 5.79
N GLU A 367 27.75 15.81 7.00
CA GLU A 367 29.11 15.30 7.22
C GLU A 367 29.16 13.78 7.39
N ASN A 368 28.03 13.07 7.16
CA ASN A 368 27.99 11.63 7.32
C ASN A 368 28.74 10.88 6.20
N ASP A 369 29.99 10.49 6.47
CA ASP A 369 30.86 9.78 5.54
C ASP A 369 30.26 8.47 5.00
N LYS A 370 29.53 7.72 5.85
CA LYS A 370 28.90 6.46 5.44
C LYS A 370 27.78 6.69 4.44
N ALA A 371 26.92 7.68 4.70
CA ALA A 371 25.83 8.00 3.78
C ALA A 371 26.36 8.53 2.44
N ARG A 372 27.39 9.39 2.47
CA ARG A 372 28.03 9.95 1.28
C ARG A 372 28.70 8.89 0.41
N SER A 373 29.54 8.04 1.02
CA SER A 373 30.25 6.98 0.30
C SER A 373 29.31 5.92 -0.30
N LEU A 374 28.20 5.60 0.36
CA LEU A 374 27.18 4.72 -0.21
C LEU A 374 26.44 5.37 -1.37
N LEU A 375 26.11 6.66 -1.27
CA LEU A 375 25.44 7.39 -2.33
C LEU A 375 26.32 7.51 -3.57
N GLU A 376 27.61 7.82 -3.39
CA GLU A 376 28.61 7.90 -4.46
C GLU A 376 28.75 6.56 -5.19
N LYS A 377 28.85 5.43 -4.45
CA LYS A 377 28.89 4.09 -5.06
C LYS A 377 27.66 3.74 -5.90
N ILE A 378 26.48 4.24 -5.51
CA ILE A 378 25.25 4.04 -6.30
C ILE A 378 25.34 4.86 -7.59
N GLU A 379 25.79 6.11 -7.50
CA GLU A 379 25.89 7.04 -8.63
C GLU A 379 27.03 6.70 -9.61
N GLU A 380 28.16 6.17 -9.13
CA GLU A 380 29.25 5.68 -9.98
C GLU A 380 28.82 4.47 -10.82
N LYS A 381 28.12 3.50 -10.21
CA LYS A 381 27.57 2.35 -10.95
C LYS A 381 26.50 2.74 -11.97
N GLU A 382 25.77 3.83 -11.72
CA GLU A 382 24.83 4.40 -12.71
C GLU A 382 25.59 5.04 -13.88
N LYS A 383 26.72 5.71 -13.62
CA LYS A 383 27.58 6.28 -14.69
C LYS A 383 28.29 5.22 -15.54
N GLU A 384 28.57 4.05 -14.98
CA GLU A 384 29.16 2.92 -15.72
C GLU A 384 28.16 2.30 -16.72
N TYR A 385 26.86 2.44 -16.45
CA TYR A 385 25.77 2.17 -17.39
C TYR A 385 25.53 3.43 -18.25
N ILE A 386 26.49 3.76 -19.12
CA ILE A 386 26.29 4.79 -20.15
C ILE A 386 25.20 4.30 -21.09
N ASP A 387 24.19 5.15 -21.33
CA ASP A 387 23.18 4.94 -22.36
C ASP A 387 23.90 4.74 -23.70
N LEU A 388 23.77 3.55 -24.27
CA LEU A 388 24.37 3.23 -25.57
C LEU A 388 23.94 4.24 -26.65
N GLY A 389 22.77 4.89 -26.48
CA GLY A 389 22.30 5.97 -27.34
C GLY A 389 23.13 7.25 -27.28
N ASP A 390 23.74 7.58 -26.14
CA ASP A 390 24.63 8.76 -26.02
C ASP A 390 26.01 8.46 -26.58
N LEU A 391 26.53 7.24 -26.39
CA LEU A 391 27.77 6.79 -27.02
C LEU A 391 27.63 6.72 -28.55
N LEU A 392 26.49 6.23 -29.04
CA LEU A 392 26.16 6.20 -30.48
C LEU A 392 25.98 7.61 -31.06
N ARG A 393 25.46 8.57 -30.28
CA ARG A 393 25.34 9.99 -30.69
C ARG A 393 26.69 10.69 -30.77
N GLU A 394 27.67 10.32 -29.94
CA GLU A 394 29.04 10.84 -30.03
C GLU A 394 29.84 10.22 -31.19
N GLU A 395 29.66 8.93 -31.48
CA GLU A 395 30.36 8.27 -32.60
C GLU A 395 29.74 8.60 -33.98
N LEU A 396 28.42 8.75 -34.07
CA LEU A 396 27.72 9.24 -35.26
C LEU A 396 27.67 10.77 -35.19
N GLY A 397 28.81 11.41 -35.46
CA GLY A 397 28.97 12.86 -35.35
C GLY A 397 27.77 13.64 -35.91
N ALA A 398 27.05 14.31 -35.01
CA ALA A 398 26.07 15.38 -35.24
C ALA A 398 25.55 15.52 -36.68
N GLU A 399 24.76 14.56 -37.17
CA GLU A 399 23.79 14.84 -38.21
C GLU A 399 22.48 15.22 -37.53
N GLU A 400 22.03 16.46 -37.76
CA GLU A 400 20.74 16.95 -37.29
C GLU A 400 19.65 15.94 -37.64
N PRO A 401 18.65 15.70 -36.77
CA PRO A 401 17.56 14.79 -37.09
C PRO A 401 16.84 15.35 -38.32
N THR A 402 17.06 14.70 -39.47
CA THR A 402 16.31 15.00 -40.68
C THR A 402 14.85 14.74 -40.36
N LYS A 403 14.07 15.83 -40.38
CA LYS A 403 12.61 15.79 -40.26
C LYS A 403 12.03 15.20 -41.54
N LEU A 404 12.27 13.93 -41.79
CA LEU A 404 11.56 13.17 -42.80
C LEU A 404 10.37 12.53 -42.12
N SER A 405 9.18 12.86 -42.59
CA SER A 405 7.97 12.19 -42.17
C SER A 405 8.04 10.71 -42.55
N ILE A 406 7.36 9.84 -41.80
CA ILE A 406 7.28 8.40 -42.10
C ILE A 406 6.88 8.15 -43.56
N GLY A 407 6.07 9.03 -44.16
CA GLY A 407 5.69 8.96 -45.57
C GLY A 407 6.86 9.16 -46.55
N GLU A 408 7.82 10.01 -46.23
CA GLU A 408 8.99 10.29 -47.07
C GLU A 408 10.03 9.16 -46.96
N LEU A 409 10.23 8.61 -45.75
CA LEU A 409 11.06 7.41 -45.53
C LEU A 409 10.53 6.20 -46.32
N ILE A 410 9.21 6.02 -46.40
CA ILE A 410 8.59 4.94 -47.18
C ILE A 410 8.77 5.16 -48.69
N GLN A 411 8.77 6.41 -49.16
CA GLN A 411 9.04 6.71 -50.57
C GLN A 411 10.50 6.48 -50.94
N GLU A 412 11.43 6.87 -50.08
CA GLU A 412 12.86 6.71 -50.29
C GLU A 412 13.24 5.23 -50.29
N PHE A 413 12.72 4.45 -49.34
CA PHE A 413 12.88 3.00 -49.30
C PHE A 413 12.28 2.30 -50.53
N ARG A 414 11.11 2.74 -51.01
CA ARG A 414 10.55 2.23 -52.27
C ARG A 414 11.45 2.56 -53.46
N LYS A 415 12.08 3.73 -53.48
CA LYS A 415 12.94 4.15 -54.59
C LYS A 415 14.23 3.33 -54.63
N GLU A 416 14.87 3.08 -53.49
CA GLU A 416 16.06 2.22 -53.39
C GLU A 416 15.76 0.76 -53.73
N VAL A 417 14.60 0.23 -53.30
CA VAL A 417 14.17 -1.13 -53.67
C VAL A 417 13.88 -1.24 -55.17
N PHE A 418 13.38 -0.19 -55.82
CA PHE A 418 13.17 -0.19 -57.27
C PHE A 418 14.46 -0.01 -58.08
N GLU A 419 15.44 0.74 -57.58
CA GLU A 419 16.75 0.90 -58.24
C GLU A 419 17.65 -0.33 -58.08
N SER A 420 17.44 -1.16 -57.05
CA SER A 420 18.18 -2.42 -56.83
C SER A 420 17.62 -3.63 -57.57
N ILE A 421 16.42 -3.51 -58.17
CA ILE A 421 15.76 -4.57 -58.96
C ILE A 421 15.77 -4.22 -60.48
N GLY A 422 16.48 -3.16 -60.88
CA GLY A 422 16.73 -2.78 -62.27
C GLY A 422 18.03 -3.36 -62.82
#